data_AF-F3Y8L3-F1
#
_entry.id   AF-F3Y8L3-F1
#
_cell.length_a   1.000
_cell.length_b   1.000
_cell.length_c   1.000
_cell.angle_alpha   90.00
_cell.angle_beta   90.00
_cell.angle_gamma   90.00
#
_symmetry.space_group_name_H-M   'P 1'
#
loop_
_entity.id
_entity.type
_entity.pdbx_description
1 polymer ?
#
loop_
_entity_poly.entity_id
_entity_poly.type
_entity_poly.pdbx_seq_one_letter_code
_entity_poly.pdbx_strand_id
1 'polypeptide(L)'
;MKLEVQGLNCFLENKQLQVSFSQNGTVHSLKYQGKELLGNLDGAKNDPNKKSSFYCDYHDGKPRNLQPTQLKIIENSDHCLHIAYLDLTSPLNLEYHIFLLNDEACIYGYIVAKTTEQEMTIGELRTVYRLNHSLFPIAYTSERQGIQPKASYLAKFKQLQDETFELPDGSKYTNSSVYSKYDYAGYFKDNNFWGQYGDQFGCWFIPIDQSYFPSGPLKQDLLVHYDGIILNYLTGAHFGTGNFQLPKHWEKFYGPWCIYLNQGEQKISDVKNKVNQLTKKQDSSWFSKIEPRYPNFLVELTGELNLTGKENANDWIVILTDTKGDVYTQKAGRIFYTETHKDNHFHIPHIHPGIYHLYAYIKGTEISEDFYLGSFKLTKNEDLGQLDIPYQMKKLIWKIGYFSKTTEPFKFSDQLRNYIWKELVPNSLTYHVGSSEDWYYLQNDHGKWQIKFSKPEKLNKKFLLTICLAGATQKQMEPATGVQFFVSLNGHLLKKYSFENDRSAYRSTVTNGKSHKLELVIDAAQLTNINVIDFETDGYILYDMIKFEEENN
;
A
#
# COMPACT_ATOMS: atom_id res chain seq x y z
N MET A 1 -33.67 -0.79 -17.92
CA MET A 1 -32.61 0.19 -17.55
C MET A 1 -32.60 1.32 -18.57
N LYS A 2 -31.81 2.38 -18.38
CA LYS A 2 -31.76 3.51 -19.33
C LYS A 2 -30.33 4.01 -19.55
N LEU A 3 -29.93 4.12 -20.82
CA LEU A 3 -28.65 4.68 -21.26
C LEU A 3 -28.91 5.73 -22.35
N GLU A 4 -28.40 6.95 -22.15
CA GLU A 4 -28.44 8.03 -23.13
C GLU A 4 -27.03 8.58 -23.37
N VAL A 5 -26.69 8.87 -24.63
CA VAL A 5 -25.39 9.43 -25.01
C VAL A 5 -25.59 10.61 -25.95
N GLN A 6 -24.91 11.73 -25.66
CA GLN A 6 -24.85 12.91 -26.52
C GLN A 6 -23.41 13.42 -26.61
N GLY A 7 -22.75 13.09 -27.73
CA GLY A 7 -21.31 13.28 -27.86
C GLY A 7 -20.57 12.39 -26.86
N LEU A 8 -19.78 13.02 -25.98
CA LEU A 8 -19.10 12.33 -24.88
C LEU A 8 -19.85 12.42 -23.54
N ASN A 9 -21.00 13.10 -23.48
CA ASN A 9 -21.85 13.08 -22.29
C ASN A 9 -22.64 11.77 -22.26
N CYS A 10 -22.80 11.20 -21.07
CA CYS A 10 -23.52 9.95 -20.88
C CYS A 10 -24.41 9.99 -19.64
N PHE A 11 -25.61 9.44 -19.74
CA PHE A 11 -26.50 9.18 -18.61
C PHE A 11 -26.76 7.69 -18.51
N LEU A 12 -26.59 7.14 -17.30
CA LEU A 12 -26.89 5.74 -16.97
C LEU A 12 -27.89 5.69 -15.82
N GLU A 13 -28.89 4.82 -15.93
CA GLU A 13 -29.87 4.58 -14.87
C GLU A 13 -30.24 3.10 -14.77
N ASN A 14 -30.18 2.60 -13.54
CA ASN A 14 -30.71 1.29 -13.14
C ASN A 14 -31.79 1.50 -12.05
N LYS A 15 -32.27 0.43 -11.40
CA LYS A 15 -33.35 0.57 -10.39
C LYS A 15 -32.96 1.36 -9.14
N GLN A 16 -31.66 1.52 -8.86
CA GLN A 16 -31.15 2.13 -7.64
C GLN A 16 -30.46 3.48 -7.89
N LEU A 17 -29.85 3.66 -9.06
CA LEU A 17 -28.85 4.68 -9.36
C LEU A 17 -29.19 5.44 -10.63
N GLN A 18 -28.88 6.74 -10.61
CA GLN A 18 -28.79 7.58 -11.80
C GLN A 18 -27.42 8.27 -11.79
N VAL A 19 -26.67 8.13 -12.89
CA VAL A 19 -25.29 8.62 -13.00
C VAL A 19 -25.16 9.45 -14.27
N SER A 20 -24.73 10.70 -14.15
CA SER A 20 -24.52 11.60 -15.29
C SER A 20 -23.04 11.95 -15.42
N PHE A 21 -22.47 11.58 -16.56
CA PHE A 21 -21.09 11.84 -16.96
C PHE A 21 -21.01 13.05 -17.89
N SER A 22 -20.00 13.88 -17.68
CA SER A 22 -19.63 14.94 -18.58
C SER A 22 -18.78 14.42 -19.74
N GLN A 23 -18.56 15.28 -20.75
CA GLN A 23 -17.63 15.01 -21.86
C GLN A 23 -16.20 14.66 -21.43
N ASN A 24 -15.79 15.04 -20.22
CA ASN A 24 -14.46 14.73 -19.67
C ASN A 24 -14.39 13.33 -19.02
N GLY A 25 -15.45 12.53 -19.10
CA GLY A 25 -15.52 11.23 -18.43
C GLY A 25 -15.60 11.32 -16.92
N THR A 26 -16.06 12.45 -16.38
CA THR A 26 -16.23 12.69 -14.94
C THR A 26 -17.71 12.76 -14.58
N VAL A 27 -18.08 12.37 -13.36
CA VAL A 27 -19.47 12.41 -12.90
C VAL A 27 -19.78 13.76 -12.27
N HIS A 28 -20.88 14.38 -12.72
CA HIS A 28 -21.39 15.66 -12.19
C HIS A 28 -22.73 15.52 -11.46
N SER A 29 -23.40 14.38 -11.56
CA SER A 29 -24.62 14.04 -10.81
C SER A 29 -24.61 12.55 -10.52
N LEU A 30 -24.76 12.19 -9.24
CA LEU A 30 -24.96 10.81 -8.80
C LEU A 30 -26.14 10.80 -7.84
N LYS A 31 -27.24 10.18 -8.28
CA LYS A 31 -28.41 10.00 -7.42
C LYS A 31 -28.55 8.56 -7.01
N TYR A 32 -28.72 8.35 -5.72
CA TYR A 32 -29.10 7.07 -5.13
C TYR A 32 -30.51 7.20 -4.57
N GLN A 33 -31.43 6.37 -5.06
CA GLN A 33 -32.85 6.44 -4.68
C GLN A 33 -33.45 7.86 -4.80
N GLY A 34 -33.06 8.57 -5.87
CA GLY A 34 -33.50 9.94 -6.17
C GLY A 34 -32.82 11.05 -5.36
N LYS A 35 -31.88 10.75 -4.45
CA LYS A 35 -31.13 11.74 -3.67
C LYS A 35 -29.77 12.02 -4.28
N GLU A 36 -29.49 13.29 -4.58
CA GLU A 36 -28.20 13.74 -5.13
C GLU A 36 -27.07 13.65 -4.08
N LEU A 37 -25.96 13.02 -4.46
CA LEU A 37 -24.83 12.72 -3.57
C LEU A 37 -23.58 13.58 -3.84
N LEU A 38 -23.51 14.28 -4.99
CA LEU A 38 -22.33 15.09 -5.39
C LEU A 38 -22.57 16.60 -5.29
N GLY A 39 -23.65 17.04 -4.63
CA GLY A 39 -23.87 18.48 -4.41
C GLY A 39 -22.71 19.13 -3.65
N ASN A 40 -22.33 20.36 -4.02
CA ASN A 40 -21.36 21.17 -3.29
C ASN A 40 -19.96 20.54 -3.09
N LEU A 41 -19.44 19.80 -4.07
CA LEU A 41 -18.05 19.32 -4.03
C LEU A 41 -17.08 20.48 -3.79
N ASP A 42 -16.03 20.26 -3.00
CA ASP A 42 -14.97 21.24 -2.76
C ASP A 42 -13.62 20.57 -2.47
N GLY A 43 -12.58 21.37 -2.30
CA GLY A 43 -11.23 20.87 -2.06
C GLY A 43 -10.24 21.99 -1.81
N ALA A 44 -8.96 21.64 -1.73
CA ALA A 44 -7.87 22.60 -1.57
C ALA A 44 -7.92 23.70 -2.65
N LYS A 45 -7.45 24.90 -2.30
CA LYS A 45 -7.52 26.08 -3.19
C LYS A 45 -6.92 25.80 -4.58
N ASN A 46 -5.80 25.07 -4.60
CA ASN A 46 -5.00 24.77 -5.80
C ASN A 46 -5.35 23.43 -6.46
N ASP A 47 -6.36 22.71 -5.97
CA ASP A 47 -6.83 21.47 -6.59
C ASP A 47 -7.67 21.82 -7.83
N PRO A 48 -7.18 21.52 -9.06
CA PRO A 48 -7.90 21.82 -10.30
C PRO A 48 -9.17 20.96 -10.44
N ASN A 49 -9.22 19.83 -9.75
CA ASN A 49 -10.29 18.85 -9.83
C ASN A 49 -11.27 18.95 -8.66
N LYS A 50 -11.19 19.98 -7.81
CA LYS A 50 -12.01 20.12 -6.58
C LYS A 50 -13.53 20.08 -6.78
N LYS A 51 -14.01 20.28 -8.02
CA LYS A 51 -15.42 20.21 -8.40
C LYS A 51 -15.77 18.98 -9.25
N SER A 52 -14.83 18.06 -9.42
CA SER A 52 -14.97 16.85 -10.23
C SER A 52 -15.06 15.61 -9.34
N SER A 53 -15.70 14.55 -9.84
CA SER A 53 -15.75 13.24 -9.20
C SER A 53 -15.68 12.13 -10.26
N PHE A 54 -15.39 10.90 -9.83
CA PHE A 54 -15.24 9.73 -10.70
C PHE A 54 -14.29 9.99 -11.87
N TYR A 55 -13.12 10.58 -11.59
CA TYR A 55 -12.11 10.83 -12.62
C TYR A 55 -10.94 9.87 -12.47
N CYS A 56 -10.29 9.58 -13.60
CA CYS A 56 -9.03 8.86 -13.67
C CYS A 56 -7.92 9.87 -14.01
N ASP A 57 -6.83 9.85 -13.24
CA ASP A 57 -5.65 10.66 -13.50
C ASP A 57 -4.36 9.88 -13.27
N TYR A 58 -3.27 10.39 -13.84
CA TYR A 58 -1.92 9.90 -13.59
C TYR A 58 -0.94 11.09 -13.48
N HIS A 59 0.25 10.84 -12.94
CA HIS A 59 1.27 11.87 -12.74
C HIS A 59 2.60 11.44 -13.36
N ASP A 60 3.08 12.16 -14.38
CA ASP A 60 4.37 11.90 -15.07
C ASP A 60 5.41 13.01 -14.83
N GLY A 61 5.26 13.74 -13.72
CA GLY A 61 5.96 14.99 -13.43
C GLY A 61 5.01 16.18 -13.35
N LYS A 62 3.77 16.00 -13.85
CA LYS A 62 2.62 16.88 -13.64
C LYS A 62 1.34 16.04 -13.62
N PRO A 63 0.23 16.54 -13.01
CA PRO A 63 -1.04 15.85 -13.06
C PRO A 63 -1.61 15.82 -14.48
N ARG A 64 -2.15 14.67 -14.89
CA ARG A 64 -2.83 14.45 -16.17
C ARG A 64 -4.14 13.71 -15.93
N ASN A 65 -5.24 14.42 -16.15
CA ASN A 65 -6.56 13.80 -16.20
C ASN A 65 -6.72 13.04 -17.52
N LEU A 66 -7.50 11.96 -17.49
CA LEU A 66 -8.06 11.32 -18.68
C LEU A 66 -8.60 12.38 -19.65
N GLN A 67 -8.22 12.30 -20.93
CA GLN A 67 -8.74 13.14 -22.01
C GLN A 67 -9.54 12.26 -22.98
N PRO A 68 -10.84 12.02 -22.74
CA PRO A 68 -11.60 11.13 -23.59
C PRO A 68 -11.68 11.65 -25.02
N THR A 69 -11.19 10.84 -25.94
CA THR A 69 -11.32 11.04 -27.39
C THR A 69 -12.53 10.30 -27.96
N GLN A 70 -13.00 9.27 -27.24
CA GLN A 70 -14.11 8.44 -27.64
C GLN A 70 -14.89 7.95 -26.41
N LEU A 71 -16.21 7.84 -26.55
CA LEU A 71 -17.09 7.10 -25.65
C LEU A 71 -17.65 5.90 -26.42
N LYS A 72 -17.42 4.68 -25.90
CA LYS A 72 -18.01 3.45 -26.45
C LYS A 72 -19.12 2.94 -25.54
N ILE A 73 -20.21 2.49 -26.15
CA ILE A 73 -21.22 1.66 -25.50
C ILE A 73 -20.81 0.21 -25.77
N ILE A 74 -20.39 -0.50 -24.73
CA ILE A 74 -20.01 -1.91 -24.80
C ILE A 74 -21.25 -2.79 -24.69
N GLU A 75 -22.14 -2.45 -23.75
CA GLU A 75 -23.43 -3.12 -23.57
C GLU A 75 -24.53 -2.11 -23.23
N ASN A 76 -25.71 -2.33 -23.80
CA ASN A 76 -26.95 -1.64 -23.45
C ASN A 76 -28.09 -2.67 -23.48
N SER A 77 -28.28 -3.36 -22.36
CA SER A 77 -29.32 -4.37 -22.19
C SER A 77 -30.19 -4.06 -20.97
N ASP A 78 -31.20 -4.89 -20.71
CA ASP A 78 -31.96 -4.80 -19.45
C ASP A 78 -31.24 -5.42 -18.25
N HIS A 79 -30.06 -6.02 -18.47
CA HIS A 79 -29.23 -6.61 -17.41
C HIS A 79 -28.01 -5.75 -17.06
N CYS A 80 -27.26 -5.30 -18.07
CA CYS A 80 -26.02 -4.54 -17.92
C CYS A 80 -25.98 -3.30 -18.85
N LEU A 81 -25.60 -2.17 -18.28
CA LEU A 81 -25.20 -0.96 -19.01
C LEU A 81 -23.70 -0.81 -18.86
N HIS A 82 -22.94 -0.83 -19.96
CA HIS A 82 -21.49 -0.79 -19.91
C HIS A 82 -20.96 0.21 -20.93
N ILE A 83 -20.21 1.19 -20.43
CA ILE A 83 -19.56 2.22 -21.23
C ILE A 83 -18.06 2.24 -21.00
N ALA A 84 -17.33 2.82 -21.96
CA ALA A 84 -15.90 3.04 -21.88
C ALA A 84 -15.51 4.41 -22.42
N TYR A 85 -14.85 5.22 -21.59
CA TYR A 85 -14.18 6.45 -22.02
C TYR A 85 -12.74 6.11 -22.44
N LEU A 86 -12.40 6.37 -23.71
CA LEU A 86 -11.08 6.05 -24.26
C LEU A 86 -10.26 7.32 -24.49
N ASP A 87 -9.11 7.39 -23.86
CA ASP A 87 -8.04 8.35 -24.16
C ASP A 87 -6.98 7.64 -25.00
N LEU A 88 -6.98 7.95 -26.30
CA LEU A 88 -6.10 7.33 -27.29
C LEU A 88 -4.94 8.26 -27.71
N THR A 89 -4.86 9.46 -27.13
CA THR A 89 -3.90 10.49 -27.56
C THR A 89 -2.90 10.87 -26.47
N SER A 90 -3.23 10.64 -25.20
CA SER A 90 -2.27 10.81 -24.11
C SER A 90 -1.13 9.79 -24.20
N PRO A 91 0.08 10.12 -23.70
CA PRO A 91 1.22 9.19 -23.67
C PRO A 91 0.90 7.84 -23.02
N LEU A 92 0.09 7.86 -21.97
CA LEU A 92 -0.53 6.67 -21.41
C LEU A 92 -1.95 6.58 -21.96
N ASN A 93 -2.21 5.62 -22.86
CA ASN A 93 -3.57 5.36 -23.31
C ASN A 93 -4.36 4.74 -22.18
N LEU A 94 -5.59 5.22 -21.97
CA LEU A 94 -6.45 4.79 -20.89
C LEU A 94 -7.84 4.46 -21.42
N GLU A 95 -8.31 3.27 -21.10
CA GLU A 95 -9.70 2.86 -21.27
C GLU A 95 -10.33 2.85 -19.88
N TYR A 96 -11.16 3.85 -19.56
CA TYR A 96 -11.88 3.90 -18.29
C TYR A 96 -13.28 3.32 -18.47
N HIS A 97 -13.48 2.11 -17.99
CA HIS A 97 -14.73 1.37 -18.14
C HIS A 97 -15.58 1.47 -16.89
N ILE A 98 -16.88 1.66 -17.10
CA ILE A 98 -17.88 1.79 -16.05
C ILE A 98 -19.12 1.01 -16.46
N PHE A 99 -19.67 0.23 -15.53
CA PHE A 99 -20.91 -0.49 -15.79
C PHE A 99 -21.84 -0.58 -14.58
N LEU A 100 -23.14 -0.66 -14.88
CA LEU A 100 -24.23 -0.84 -13.91
C LEU A 100 -24.95 -2.15 -14.21
N LEU A 101 -25.30 -2.87 -13.14
CA LEU A 101 -26.20 -4.02 -13.20
C LEU A 101 -27.60 -3.60 -12.73
N ASN A 102 -28.66 -4.14 -13.32
CA ASN A 102 -30.05 -3.66 -13.17
C ASN A 102 -30.51 -3.38 -11.73
N ASP A 103 -30.21 -4.29 -10.81
CA ASP A 103 -30.78 -4.29 -9.45
C ASP A 103 -29.79 -3.90 -8.36
N GLU A 104 -28.59 -3.44 -8.73
CA GLU A 104 -27.52 -3.20 -7.76
C GLU A 104 -27.26 -1.71 -7.50
N ALA A 105 -27.02 -1.37 -6.23
CA ALA A 105 -26.48 -0.06 -5.83
C ALA A 105 -24.94 -0.02 -5.96
N CYS A 106 -24.41 -0.64 -7.02
CA CYS A 106 -22.99 -0.70 -7.36
C CYS A 106 -22.73 0.04 -8.66
N ILE A 107 -21.73 0.91 -8.67
CA ILE A 107 -21.08 1.38 -9.89
C ILE A 107 -19.79 0.59 -10.02
N TYR A 108 -19.75 -0.34 -10.96
CA TYR A 108 -18.57 -1.14 -11.20
C TYR A 108 -17.61 -0.41 -12.14
N GLY A 109 -16.31 -0.66 -11.97
CA GLY A 109 -15.30 -0.06 -12.83
C GLY A 109 -14.05 -0.92 -12.97
N TYR A 110 -13.34 -0.67 -14.06
CA TYR A 110 -11.99 -1.15 -14.32
C TYR A 110 -11.27 -0.20 -15.29
N ILE A 111 -9.95 -0.28 -15.34
CA ILE A 111 -9.12 0.49 -16.27
C ILE A 111 -8.24 -0.47 -17.07
N VAL A 112 -8.09 -0.19 -18.36
CA VAL A 112 -7.00 -0.74 -19.16
C VAL A 112 -6.04 0.37 -19.50
N ALA A 113 -4.80 0.25 -19.05
CA ALA A 113 -3.73 1.21 -19.32
C ALA A 113 -2.74 0.62 -20.33
N LYS A 114 -2.35 1.41 -21.32
CA LYS A 114 -1.46 0.97 -22.39
C LYS A 114 -0.39 2.01 -22.70
N THR A 115 0.82 1.54 -22.98
CA THR A 115 1.88 2.35 -23.58
C THR A 115 2.10 1.96 -25.03
N THR A 116 2.59 2.91 -25.81
CA THR A 116 2.96 2.69 -27.22
C THR A 116 4.47 2.44 -27.32
N GLU A 117 5.15 3.11 -28.26
CA GLU A 117 6.60 2.98 -28.53
C GLU A 117 7.49 3.71 -27.51
N GLN A 118 6.89 4.52 -26.63
CA GLN A 118 7.61 5.36 -25.69
C GLN A 118 7.59 4.74 -24.28
N GLU A 119 8.77 4.63 -23.69
CA GLU A 119 8.88 4.43 -22.24
C GLU A 119 8.47 5.70 -21.53
N MET A 120 7.79 5.55 -20.39
CA MET A 120 7.44 6.69 -19.57
C MET A 120 7.46 6.34 -18.10
N THR A 121 7.77 7.33 -17.28
CA THR A 121 7.75 7.20 -15.83
C THR A 121 6.47 7.84 -15.31
N ILE A 122 5.73 7.13 -14.46
CA ILE A 122 4.63 7.73 -13.69
C ILE A 122 4.88 7.57 -12.18
N GLY A 123 4.56 8.59 -11.42
CA GLY A 123 4.54 8.55 -9.96
C GLY A 123 3.21 8.06 -9.40
N GLU A 124 2.11 8.22 -10.16
CA GLU A 124 0.75 7.90 -9.72
C GLU A 124 -0.10 7.51 -10.94
N LEU A 125 -1.04 6.58 -10.75
CA LEU A 125 -2.22 6.33 -11.58
C LEU A 125 -3.35 5.93 -10.63
N ARG A 126 -4.48 6.63 -10.69
CA ARG A 126 -5.56 6.43 -9.72
C ARG A 126 -6.93 6.80 -10.26
N THR A 127 -7.97 6.32 -9.58
CA THR A 127 -9.31 6.88 -9.69
C THR A 127 -9.69 7.61 -8.41
N VAL A 128 -10.46 8.68 -8.56
CA VAL A 128 -10.85 9.56 -7.44
C VAL A 128 -12.36 9.79 -7.46
N TYR A 129 -12.98 9.56 -6.30
CA TYR A 129 -14.42 9.72 -6.07
C TYR A 129 -14.61 10.75 -4.97
N ARG A 130 -14.95 11.98 -5.34
CA ARG A 130 -15.26 13.06 -4.39
C ARG A 130 -16.77 13.14 -4.17
N LEU A 131 -17.19 13.25 -2.93
CA LEU A 131 -18.60 13.26 -2.52
C LEU A 131 -18.95 14.58 -1.83
N ASN A 132 -20.25 14.82 -1.64
CA ASN A 132 -20.69 15.93 -0.78
C ASN A 132 -20.25 15.67 0.67
N HIS A 133 -19.21 16.34 1.13
CA HIS A 133 -18.69 16.21 2.50
C HIS A 133 -19.77 16.37 3.59
N SER A 134 -20.81 17.18 3.35
CA SER A 134 -21.88 17.36 4.34
C SER A 134 -22.79 16.12 4.47
N LEU A 135 -22.88 15.29 3.43
CA LEU A 135 -23.58 13.99 3.46
C LEU A 135 -22.66 12.86 3.90
N PHE A 136 -21.34 13.01 3.70
CA PHE A 136 -20.32 12.00 3.98
C PHE A 136 -19.18 12.59 4.84
N PRO A 137 -19.44 13.03 6.08
CA PRO A 137 -18.43 13.69 6.91
C PRO A 137 -17.46 12.73 7.60
N ILE A 138 -17.72 11.41 7.61
CA ILE A 138 -16.93 10.42 8.34
C ILE A 138 -16.22 9.51 7.34
N ALA A 139 -14.91 9.41 7.47
CA ALA A 139 -14.09 8.47 6.71
C ALA A 139 -13.90 7.16 7.47
N TYR A 140 -13.70 6.08 6.72
CA TYR A 140 -13.43 4.75 7.22
C TYR A 140 -12.36 4.04 6.37
N THR A 141 -11.34 3.54 7.05
CA THR A 141 -10.45 2.47 6.64
C THR A 141 -10.46 1.39 7.72
N SER A 142 -9.77 0.28 7.50
CA SER A 142 -9.69 -0.82 8.48
C SER A 142 -8.89 -0.41 9.72
N GLU A 143 -7.98 0.54 9.57
CA GLU A 143 -7.15 1.09 10.64
C GLU A 143 -7.84 2.24 11.39
N ARG A 144 -8.66 3.05 10.70
CA ARG A 144 -9.15 4.30 11.26
C ARG A 144 -10.54 4.70 10.77
N GLN A 145 -11.34 5.20 11.70
CA GLN A 145 -12.65 5.78 11.46
C GLN A 145 -12.74 7.14 12.16
N GLY A 146 -13.20 8.18 11.46
CA GLY A 146 -13.31 9.50 12.09
C GLY A 146 -13.80 10.61 11.19
N ILE A 147 -14.27 11.70 11.82
CA ILE A 147 -14.75 12.89 11.14
C ILE A 147 -13.63 13.50 10.32
N GLN A 148 -13.93 13.91 9.10
CA GLN A 148 -13.00 14.59 8.22
C GLN A 148 -13.17 16.11 8.29
N PRO A 149 -12.09 16.90 8.30
CA PRO A 149 -12.16 18.34 8.16
C PRO A 149 -12.57 18.73 6.72
N LYS A 150 -12.79 20.03 6.48
CA LYS A 150 -12.93 20.62 5.14
C LYS A 150 -11.65 21.36 4.76
N ALA A 151 -11.28 21.43 3.48
CA ALA A 151 -10.14 22.24 3.04
C ALA A 151 -10.24 23.70 3.52
N SER A 152 -11.44 24.28 3.47
CA SER A 152 -11.71 25.65 3.91
C SER A 152 -11.48 25.88 5.41
N TYR A 153 -11.58 24.81 6.21
CA TYR A 153 -11.21 24.84 7.62
C TYR A 153 -9.68 24.76 7.79
N LEU A 154 -9.06 23.76 7.15
CA LEU A 154 -7.60 23.53 7.21
C LEU A 154 -6.80 24.76 6.75
N ALA A 155 -7.24 25.45 5.70
CA ALA A 155 -6.59 26.63 5.14
C ALA A 155 -6.47 27.83 6.10
N LYS A 156 -7.13 27.78 7.27
CA LYS A 156 -7.04 28.82 8.31
C LYS A 156 -5.86 28.63 9.25
N PHE A 157 -5.20 27.46 9.21
CA PHE A 157 -4.18 27.08 10.18
C PHE A 157 -2.82 26.86 9.54
N LYS A 158 -1.81 26.73 10.40
CA LYS A 158 -0.42 26.55 10.00
C LYS A 158 -0.24 25.21 9.29
N GLN A 159 0.20 25.29 8.04
CA GLN A 159 0.63 24.12 7.27
C GLN A 159 2.07 23.75 7.67
N LEU A 160 2.28 22.50 8.10
CA LEU A 160 3.59 21.97 8.51
C LEU A 160 4.32 21.27 7.37
N GLN A 161 3.57 20.64 6.47
CA GLN A 161 4.07 19.95 5.27
C GLN A 161 2.92 19.77 4.26
N ASP A 162 3.14 19.02 3.17
CA ASP A 162 2.10 18.72 2.18
C ASP A 162 0.82 18.20 2.86
N GLU A 163 -0.26 18.96 2.70
CA GLU A 163 -1.59 18.65 3.24
C GLU A 163 -1.59 18.19 4.71
N THR A 164 -0.80 18.86 5.55
CA THR A 164 -0.65 18.57 6.98
C THR A 164 -0.66 19.85 7.80
N PHE A 165 -1.52 19.92 8.80
CA PHE A 165 -1.92 21.15 9.48
C PHE A 165 -1.95 20.98 10.99
N GLU A 166 -1.47 21.99 11.71
CA GLU A 166 -1.61 22.09 13.16
C GLU A 166 -2.98 22.68 13.50
N LEU A 167 -3.81 21.93 14.23
CA LEU A 167 -5.20 22.26 14.54
C LEU A 167 -5.40 22.43 16.06
N PRO A 168 -6.08 23.50 16.51
CA PRO A 168 -6.39 23.70 17.93
C PRO A 168 -7.39 22.66 18.46
N ASP A 169 -8.22 22.08 17.60
CA ASP A 169 -9.21 21.05 17.90
C ASP A 169 -8.86 19.70 17.26
N GLY A 170 -7.57 19.41 17.07
CA GLY A 170 -7.08 18.24 16.34
C GLY A 170 -7.71 16.91 16.76
N SER A 171 -7.98 16.70 18.06
CA SER A 171 -8.67 15.52 18.60
C SER A 171 -10.01 15.17 17.94
N LYS A 172 -10.67 16.13 17.27
CA LYS A 172 -11.90 15.91 16.50
C LYS A 172 -11.67 15.16 15.19
N TYR A 173 -10.50 15.33 14.58
CA TYR A 173 -10.17 14.84 13.24
C TYR A 173 -9.01 13.83 13.24
N THR A 174 -8.19 13.83 14.31
CA THR A 174 -6.99 13.02 14.45
C THR A 174 -6.63 12.70 15.90
N ASN A 175 -5.59 11.90 16.09
CA ASN A 175 -5.09 11.46 17.40
C ASN A 175 -4.02 12.39 17.99
N SER A 176 -3.88 13.62 17.47
CA SER A 176 -2.99 14.65 18.01
C SER A 176 -3.48 16.07 17.64
N SER A 177 -2.67 17.10 17.88
CA SER A 177 -2.89 18.46 17.36
C SER A 177 -2.53 18.61 15.89
N VAL A 178 -2.05 17.56 15.20
CA VAL A 178 -1.64 17.63 13.79
C VAL A 178 -2.47 16.67 12.95
N TYR A 179 -3.26 17.22 12.05
CA TYR A 179 -3.99 16.48 11.03
C TYR A 179 -3.16 16.36 9.76
N SER A 180 -3.14 15.19 9.14
CA SER A 180 -2.55 14.97 7.82
C SER A 180 -3.50 14.18 6.94
N LYS A 181 -3.50 14.42 5.62
CA LYS A 181 -4.16 13.49 4.67
C LYS A 181 -3.61 12.06 4.79
N TYR A 182 -2.35 11.91 5.20
CA TYR A 182 -1.69 10.60 5.31
C TYR A 182 -2.22 9.76 6.48
N ASP A 183 -2.93 10.36 7.45
CA ASP A 183 -3.53 9.69 8.59
C ASP A 183 -4.44 8.51 8.22
N TYR A 184 -5.02 8.56 7.02
CA TYR A 184 -5.94 7.56 6.47
C TYR A 184 -5.32 6.77 5.30
N ALA A 185 -3.99 6.73 5.20
CA ALA A 185 -3.31 5.74 4.39
C ALA A 185 -3.28 4.40 5.12
N GLY A 186 -3.44 3.31 4.37
CA GLY A 186 -3.51 1.95 4.89
C GLY A 186 -2.87 0.94 3.96
N TYR A 187 -2.69 -0.28 4.43
CA TYR A 187 -2.24 -1.39 3.59
C TYR A 187 -3.37 -1.84 2.67
N PHE A 188 -3.08 -2.11 1.40
CA PHE A 188 -4.09 -2.69 0.52
C PHE A 188 -4.56 -4.06 1.03
N LYS A 189 -3.63 -4.90 1.54
CA LYS A 189 -3.95 -6.24 2.05
C LYS A 189 -4.95 -6.24 3.20
N ASP A 190 -4.93 -5.19 4.03
CA ASP A 190 -5.75 -5.11 5.23
C ASP A 190 -7.08 -4.38 4.97
N ASN A 191 -7.28 -3.82 3.77
CA ASN A 191 -8.44 -3.01 3.41
C ASN A 191 -9.26 -3.65 2.28
N ASN A 192 -10.16 -4.57 2.65
CA ASN A 192 -11.12 -5.18 1.72
C ASN A 192 -12.22 -4.20 1.26
N PHE A 193 -12.37 -3.07 1.94
CA PHE A 193 -13.16 -1.91 1.51
C PHE A 193 -12.74 -0.67 2.31
N TRP A 194 -13.00 0.50 1.77
CA TRP A 194 -12.86 1.79 2.46
C TRP A 194 -13.86 2.80 1.90
N GLY A 195 -14.08 3.91 2.57
CA GLY A 195 -15.05 4.87 2.06
C GLY A 195 -15.41 5.98 3.02
N GLN A 196 -16.52 6.64 2.71
CA GLN A 196 -17.08 7.69 3.55
C GLN A 196 -18.57 7.48 3.79
N TYR A 197 -19.04 7.90 4.95
CA TYR A 197 -20.44 7.77 5.33
C TYR A 197 -20.87 8.95 6.22
N GLY A 198 -22.18 9.10 6.37
CA GLY A 198 -22.80 10.06 7.28
C GLY A 198 -24.07 9.50 7.89
N ASP A 199 -24.98 10.38 8.27
CA ASP A 199 -26.21 9.97 8.96
C ASP A 199 -27.06 9.06 8.06
N GLN A 200 -27.25 9.47 6.80
CA GLN A 200 -28.18 8.81 5.88
C GLN A 200 -27.50 7.78 4.96
N PHE A 201 -26.34 8.11 4.40
CA PHE A 201 -25.73 7.36 3.30
C PHE A 201 -24.32 6.89 3.63
N GLY A 202 -23.91 5.80 2.98
CA GLY A 202 -22.52 5.34 2.90
C GLY A 202 -22.13 5.14 1.44
N CYS A 203 -20.87 5.43 1.13
CA CYS A 203 -20.27 5.25 -0.18
C CYS A 203 -18.91 4.57 0.01
N TRP A 204 -18.76 3.40 -0.60
CA TRP A 204 -17.68 2.47 -0.28
C TRP A 204 -16.99 2.01 -1.55
N PHE A 205 -15.66 2.08 -1.58
CA PHE A 205 -14.85 1.41 -2.58
C PHE A 205 -14.58 -0.02 -2.14
N ILE A 206 -14.85 -0.99 -3.02
CA ILE A 206 -14.59 -2.41 -2.83
C ILE A 206 -13.75 -2.92 -4.01
N PRO A 207 -12.45 -3.21 -3.82
CA PRO A 207 -11.68 -3.93 -4.84
C PRO A 207 -12.18 -5.38 -4.91
N ILE A 208 -12.59 -5.83 -6.08
CA ILE A 208 -13.09 -7.21 -6.27
C ILE A 208 -11.93 -8.14 -6.60
N ASP A 209 -11.08 -7.73 -7.55
CA ASP A 209 -9.77 -8.34 -7.79
C ASP A 209 -8.71 -7.41 -7.21
N GLN A 210 -7.90 -7.88 -6.26
CA GLN A 210 -6.83 -7.08 -5.65
C GLN A 210 -5.45 -7.32 -6.30
N SER A 211 -5.34 -8.29 -7.21
CA SER A 211 -4.06 -8.71 -7.80
C SER A 211 -3.40 -7.64 -8.66
N TYR A 212 -4.15 -6.60 -9.04
CA TYR A 212 -3.64 -5.48 -9.81
C TYR A 212 -2.80 -4.51 -8.97
N PHE A 213 -2.92 -4.52 -7.64
CA PHE A 213 -2.15 -3.64 -6.77
C PHE A 213 -0.65 -4.00 -6.81
N PRO A 214 0.24 -3.01 -6.80
CA PRO A 214 1.68 -3.24 -6.93
C PRO A 214 2.36 -3.58 -5.61
N SER A 215 3.62 -3.98 -5.67
CA SER A 215 4.58 -4.01 -4.56
C SER A 215 4.26 -4.94 -3.38
N GLY A 216 3.35 -5.91 -3.56
CA GLY A 216 3.10 -6.97 -2.58
C GLY A 216 2.42 -6.53 -1.29
N PRO A 217 2.46 -7.37 -0.23
CA PRO A 217 1.61 -7.21 0.95
C PRO A 217 1.89 -5.95 1.77
N LEU A 218 3.10 -5.39 1.69
CA LEU A 218 3.49 -4.19 2.44
C LEU A 218 3.23 -2.88 1.68
N LYS A 219 2.54 -2.93 0.53
CA LYS A 219 2.13 -1.72 -0.18
C LYS A 219 1.04 -1.00 0.60
N GLN A 220 1.36 0.24 0.96
CA GLN A 220 0.44 1.19 1.57
C GLN A 220 0.13 2.32 0.59
N ASP A 221 -1.08 2.88 0.63
CA ASP A 221 -1.40 4.10 -0.09
C ASP A 221 -2.54 4.87 0.57
N LEU A 222 -2.83 6.06 0.06
CA LEU A 222 -3.95 6.90 0.48
C LEU A 222 -5.26 6.23 0.05
N LEU A 223 -6.18 6.01 0.99
CA LEU A 223 -7.48 5.37 0.73
C LEU A 223 -8.62 6.40 0.70
N VAL A 224 -8.57 7.38 1.61
CA VAL A 224 -9.56 8.45 1.74
C VAL A 224 -8.86 9.74 2.15
N HIS A 225 -9.42 10.90 1.75
CA HIS A 225 -8.99 12.21 2.24
C HIS A 225 -10.18 13.00 2.81
N TYR A 226 -9.85 14.16 3.38
CA TYR A 226 -10.81 15.21 3.68
C TYR A 226 -11.62 15.66 2.44
N ASP A 227 -12.71 16.40 2.65
CA ASP A 227 -13.66 16.82 1.60
C ASP A 227 -14.34 15.67 0.82
N GLY A 228 -14.59 14.53 1.47
CA GLY A 228 -15.44 13.50 0.87
C GLY A 228 -14.73 12.66 -0.21
N ILE A 229 -13.40 12.63 -0.25
CA ILE A 229 -12.62 11.94 -1.26
C ILE A 229 -12.37 10.47 -0.87
N ILE A 230 -12.66 9.57 -1.81
CA ILE A 230 -12.27 8.16 -1.82
C ILE A 230 -11.29 7.95 -2.99
N LEU A 231 -10.20 7.22 -2.76
CA LEU A 231 -9.10 7.05 -3.69
C LEU A 231 -8.88 5.57 -3.98
N ASN A 232 -8.53 5.26 -5.23
CA ASN A 232 -8.03 3.94 -5.62
C ASN A 232 -6.74 4.14 -6.41
N TYR A 233 -5.61 3.98 -5.73
CA TYR A 233 -4.29 4.05 -6.32
C TYR A 233 -3.97 2.74 -7.05
N LEU A 234 -4.15 2.73 -8.36
CA LEU A 234 -3.77 1.62 -9.23
C LEU A 234 -2.25 1.40 -9.23
N THR A 235 -1.50 2.51 -9.18
CA THR A 235 -0.09 2.52 -8.79
C THR A 235 0.28 3.86 -8.17
N GLY A 236 1.27 3.86 -7.28
CA GLY A 236 1.75 5.05 -6.59
C GLY A 236 3.20 4.90 -6.13
N ALA A 237 3.93 6.01 -6.07
CA ALA A 237 5.31 6.10 -5.57
C ALA A 237 5.40 6.31 -4.06
N HIS A 238 4.28 6.16 -3.36
CA HIS A 238 4.17 6.36 -1.93
C HIS A 238 4.84 5.23 -1.14
N PHE A 239 5.31 5.60 0.05
CA PHE A 239 5.88 4.68 1.06
C PHE A 239 7.00 3.80 0.50
N GLY A 240 8.00 4.42 -0.14
CA GLY A 240 9.21 3.76 -0.60
C GLY A 240 9.13 2.94 -1.87
N THR A 241 7.95 2.73 -2.43
CA THR A 241 7.79 1.86 -3.62
C THR A 241 8.22 2.51 -4.94
N GLY A 242 8.54 3.81 -4.94
CA GLY A 242 9.15 4.52 -6.08
C GLY A 242 8.25 4.70 -7.30
N ASN A 243 8.74 5.46 -8.28
CA ASN A 243 8.02 5.68 -9.54
C ASN A 243 7.92 4.39 -10.36
N PHE A 244 6.87 4.29 -11.16
CA PHE A 244 6.70 3.19 -12.10
C PHE A 244 7.32 3.54 -13.44
N GLN A 245 8.32 2.76 -13.85
CA GLN A 245 8.84 2.75 -15.21
C GLN A 245 7.96 1.85 -16.08
N LEU A 246 7.09 2.46 -16.88
CA LEU A 246 6.20 1.74 -17.77
C LEU A 246 7.00 1.24 -19.00
N PRO A 247 7.00 -0.07 -19.28
CA PRO A 247 7.66 -0.62 -20.47
C PRO A 247 6.97 -0.14 -21.76
N LYS A 248 7.63 -0.29 -22.90
CA LYS A 248 7.00 -0.13 -24.22
C LYS A 248 6.01 -1.26 -24.49
N HIS A 249 4.98 -0.98 -25.29
CA HIS A 249 3.94 -1.95 -25.67
C HIS A 249 3.32 -2.69 -24.48
N TRP A 250 3.30 -2.04 -23.33
CA TRP A 250 2.80 -2.61 -22.11
C TRP A 250 1.31 -2.37 -22.02
N GLU A 251 0.56 -3.38 -21.59
CA GLU A 251 -0.87 -3.30 -21.32
C GLU A 251 -1.14 -3.94 -19.96
N LYS A 252 -1.93 -3.28 -19.12
CA LYS A 252 -2.41 -3.85 -17.86
C LYS A 252 -3.87 -3.53 -17.62
N PHE A 253 -4.58 -4.56 -17.17
CA PHE A 253 -5.93 -4.50 -16.66
C PHE A 253 -5.91 -4.26 -15.16
N TYR A 254 -6.63 -3.24 -14.71
CA TYR A 254 -6.80 -2.86 -13.30
C TYR A 254 -8.26 -2.99 -12.90
N GLY A 255 -8.55 -3.74 -11.84
CA GLY A 255 -9.91 -4.03 -11.38
C GLY A 255 -10.32 -5.50 -11.63
N PRO A 256 -11.63 -5.82 -11.55
CA PRO A 256 -12.71 -4.88 -11.31
C PRO A 256 -12.81 -4.41 -9.86
N TRP A 257 -13.51 -3.29 -9.65
CA TRP A 257 -13.94 -2.80 -8.34
C TRP A 257 -15.43 -2.39 -8.38
N CYS A 258 -16.05 -2.21 -7.22
CA CYS A 258 -17.38 -1.59 -7.06
C CYS A 258 -17.30 -0.34 -6.17
N ILE A 259 -17.96 0.74 -6.59
CA ILE A 259 -18.41 1.81 -5.70
C ILE A 259 -19.82 1.45 -5.22
N TYR A 260 -19.93 1.01 -3.97
CA TYR A 260 -21.16 0.55 -3.35
C TYR A 260 -21.81 1.65 -2.53
N LEU A 261 -23.11 1.85 -2.73
CA LEU A 261 -23.92 2.80 -1.99
C LEU A 261 -24.92 2.08 -1.10
N ASN A 262 -25.02 2.52 0.15
CA ASN A 262 -26.01 2.04 1.09
C ASN A 262 -26.59 3.16 1.96
N GLN A 263 -27.60 2.81 2.75
CA GLN A 263 -28.29 3.73 3.64
C GLN A 263 -28.73 3.04 4.94
N GLY A 264 -29.21 3.83 5.90
CA GLY A 264 -29.69 3.35 7.19
C GLY A 264 -28.59 3.34 8.25
N GLU A 265 -28.82 2.68 9.39
CA GLU A 265 -27.88 2.74 10.53
C GLU A 265 -26.71 1.75 10.39
N GLN A 266 -26.95 0.56 9.83
CA GLN A 266 -25.99 -0.56 9.81
C GLN A 266 -25.05 -0.54 8.59
N LYS A 267 -24.62 0.65 8.15
CA LYS A 267 -23.88 0.83 6.89
C LYS A 267 -22.58 0.03 6.80
N ILE A 268 -21.83 -0.07 7.90
CA ILE A 268 -20.56 -0.82 7.94
C ILE A 268 -20.81 -2.33 7.89
N SER A 269 -21.81 -2.83 8.62
CA SER A 269 -22.19 -4.24 8.60
C SER A 269 -22.71 -4.65 7.22
N ASP A 270 -23.48 -3.78 6.57
CA ASP A 270 -24.02 -3.99 5.25
C ASP A 270 -22.94 -4.02 4.16
N VAL A 271 -21.99 -3.09 4.15
CA VAL A 271 -20.86 -3.16 3.20
C VAL A 271 -19.99 -4.40 3.43
N LYS A 272 -19.78 -4.83 4.69
CA LYS A 272 -19.09 -6.11 4.99
C LYS A 272 -19.82 -7.30 4.36
N ASN A 273 -21.15 -7.32 4.41
CA ASN A 273 -21.95 -8.34 3.73
C ASN A 273 -21.80 -8.27 2.21
N LYS A 274 -21.79 -7.06 1.63
CA LYS A 274 -21.57 -6.87 0.19
C LYS A 274 -20.17 -7.34 -0.25
N VAL A 275 -19.12 -7.04 0.52
CA VAL A 275 -17.77 -7.56 0.30
C VAL A 275 -17.79 -9.08 0.30
N ASN A 276 -18.37 -9.71 1.32
CA ASN A 276 -18.48 -11.17 1.40
C ASN A 276 -19.26 -11.78 0.22
N GLN A 277 -20.28 -11.10 -0.30
CA GLN A 277 -21.02 -11.55 -1.49
C GLN A 277 -20.16 -11.46 -2.75
N LEU A 278 -19.34 -10.41 -2.89
CA LEU A 278 -18.48 -10.20 -4.04
C LEU A 278 -17.25 -11.13 -4.02
N THR A 279 -16.67 -11.40 -2.85
CA THR A 279 -15.50 -12.29 -2.70
C THR A 279 -15.86 -13.76 -2.73
N LYS A 280 -17.09 -14.15 -2.30
CA LYS A 280 -17.58 -15.54 -2.43
C LYS A 280 -17.98 -15.93 -3.84
N LYS A 281 -18.01 -15.00 -4.81
CA LYS A 281 -18.13 -15.35 -6.24
C LYS A 281 -16.81 -15.98 -6.69
N GLN A 282 -16.61 -17.26 -6.34
CA GLN A 282 -15.46 -18.07 -6.79
C GLN A 282 -15.40 -18.23 -8.32
N ASP A 283 -16.53 -18.02 -8.98
CA ASP A 283 -16.65 -18.08 -10.43
C ASP A 283 -16.32 -16.73 -11.06
N SER A 284 -15.20 -16.61 -11.77
CA SER A 284 -14.89 -15.41 -12.56
C SER A 284 -15.80 -15.23 -13.78
N SER A 285 -16.64 -16.23 -14.12
CA SER A 285 -17.47 -16.19 -15.34
C SER A 285 -18.49 -15.06 -15.34
N TRP A 286 -18.96 -14.60 -14.18
CA TRP A 286 -19.92 -13.48 -14.13
C TRP A 286 -19.31 -12.23 -14.75
N PHE A 287 -18.02 -11.98 -14.52
CA PHE A 287 -17.32 -10.80 -15.01
C PHE A 287 -16.71 -11.05 -16.39
N SER A 288 -16.16 -12.24 -16.68
CA SER A 288 -15.60 -12.54 -17.99
C SER A 288 -16.65 -12.54 -19.12
N LYS A 289 -17.94 -12.72 -18.78
CA LYS A 289 -19.06 -12.53 -19.73
C LYS A 289 -19.28 -11.06 -20.11
N ILE A 290 -18.96 -10.14 -19.19
CA ILE A 290 -19.05 -8.69 -19.39
C ILE A 290 -17.77 -8.17 -20.07
N GLU A 291 -16.61 -8.64 -19.62
CA GLU A 291 -15.29 -8.23 -20.11
C GLU A 291 -14.43 -9.45 -20.46
N PRO A 292 -14.38 -9.84 -21.75
CA PRO A 292 -13.64 -11.02 -22.20
C PRO A 292 -12.13 -11.00 -21.98
N ARG A 293 -11.51 -9.83 -21.72
CA ARG A 293 -10.09 -9.74 -21.34
C ARG A 293 -9.82 -10.27 -19.93
N TYR A 294 -10.85 -10.35 -19.07
CA TYR A 294 -10.74 -10.98 -17.77
C TYR A 294 -10.88 -12.50 -17.91
N PRO A 295 -10.05 -13.31 -17.23
CA PRO A 295 -10.07 -14.75 -17.42
C PRO A 295 -11.39 -15.37 -16.97
N ASN A 296 -11.89 -16.30 -17.79
CA ASN A 296 -13.14 -17.02 -17.57
C ASN A 296 -13.04 -18.13 -16.50
N PHE A 297 -11.84 -18.41 -16.00
CA PHE A 297 -11.60 -19.22 -14.82
C PHE A 297 -10.39 -18.68 -14.05
N LEU A 298 -10.35 -18.95 -12.76
CA LEU A 298 -9.20 -18.69 -11.90
C LEU A 298 -8.67 -20.01 -11.35
N VAL A 299 -7.45 -20.00 -10.84
CA VAL A 299 -6.79 -21.16 -10.28
C VAL A 299 -6.31 -20.88 -8.86
N GLU A 300 -6.00 -21.94 -8.13
CA GLU A 300 -5.46 -21.86 -6.78
C GLU A 300 -4.08 -22.53 -6.70
N LEU A 301 -3.23 -22.02 -5.83
CA LEU A 301 -1.92 -22.61 -5.53
C LEU A 301 -1.84 -22.92 -4.03
N THR A 302 -1.51 -24.16 -3.70
CA THR A 302 -1.25 -24.60 -2.32
C THR A 302 0.14 -25.23 -2.18
N GLY A 303 0.59 -25.34 -0.94
CA GLY A 303 1.78 -26.10 -0.59
C GLY A 303 2.14 -25.93 0.88
N GLU A 304 3.24 -26.54 1.29
CA GLU A 304 3.80 -26.47 2.64
C GLU A 304 5.26 -26.02 2.59
N LEU A 305 5.66 -25.08 3.44
CA LEU A 305 7.02 -24.55 3.51
C LEU A 305 7.76 -25.09 4.73
N ASN A 306 8.80 -25.90 4.49
CA ASN A 306 9.63 -26.47 5.54
C ASN A 306 11.02 -25.83 5.55
N LEU A 307 11.39 -25.16 6.63
CA LEU A 307 12.74 -24.63 6.80
C LEU A 307 13.67 -25.75 7.26
N THR A 308 14.62 -26.16 6.42
CA THR A 308 15.55 -27.24 6.76
C THR A 308 16.31 -26.91 8.05
N GLY A 309 16.30 -27.83 9.01
CA GLY A 309 16.98 -27.67 10.30
C GLY A 309 16.16 -26.93 11.37
N LYS A 310 14.88 -26.59 11.10
CA LYS A 310 13.97 -26.02 12.09
C LYS A 310 12.57 -26.62 11.95
N GLU A 311 12.23 -27.54 12.85
CA GLU A 311 10.95 -28.28 12.83
C GLU A 311 9.74 -27.46 13.37
N ASN A 312 9.92 -26.17 13.65
CA ASN A 312 8.84 -25.33 14.20
C ASN A 312 7.98 -24.74 13.08
N ALA A 313 6.68 -24.58 13.35
CA ALA A 313 5.81 -23.83 12.48
C ALA A 313 6.20 -22.34 12.44
N ASN A 314 6.31 -21.79 11.24
CA ASN A 314 6.74 -20.42 10.99
C ASN A 314 5.59 -19.60 10.39
N ASP A 315 5.62 -18.30 10.63
CA ASP A 315 4.67 -17.35 10.02
C ASP A 315 5.24 -16.84 8.71
N TRP A 316 5.01 -17.60 7.64
CA TRP A 316 5.52 -17.27 6.31
C TRP A 316 4.62 -16.24 5.65
N ILE A 317 5.24 -15.25 5.03
CA ILE A 317 4.59 -14.39 4.05
C ILE A 317 4.98 -14.93 2.69
N VAL A 318 4.01 -15.46 1.96
CA VAL A 318 4.20 -16.07 0.64
C VAL A 318 3.70 -15.11 -0.43
N ILE A 319 4.50 -14.87 -1.45
CA ILE A 319 4.23 -13.90 -2.52
C ILE A 319 4.40 -14.58 -3.86
N LEU A 320 3.40 -14.41 -4.74
CA LEU A 320 3.38 -14.93 -6.09
C LEU A 320 3.23 -13.76 -7.08
N THR A 321 4.15 -13.62 -8.02
CA THR A 321 4.16 -12.51 -8.99
C THR A 321 4.45 -13.02 -10.40
N ASP A 322 3.80 -12.46 -11.41
CA ASP A 322 4.05 -12.83 -12.82
C ASP A 322 5.38 -12.28 -13.37
N THR A 323 6.06 -11.44 -12.59
CA THR A 323 7.33 -10.82 -12.93
C THR A 323 8.39 -11.22 -11.92
N LYS A 324 9.50 -11.82 -12.42
CA LYS A 324 10.66 -12.19 -11.59
C LYS A 324 11.44 -10.94 -11.17
N GLY A 325 11.78 -10.84 -9.89
CA GLY A 325 12.67 -9.80 -9.38
C GLY A 325 12.36 -9.42 -7.94
N ASP A 326 12.77 -8.22 -7.55
CA ASP A 326 12.39 -7.63 -6.27
C ASP A 326 10.90 -7.32 -6.25
N VAL A 327 10.14 -8.05 -5.44
CA VAL A 327 8.68 -7.88 -5.26
C VAL A 327 8.32 -6.42 -4.98
N TYR A 328 9.14 -5.72 -4.19
CA TYR A 328 8.82 -4.38 -3.70
C TYR A 328 8.70 -3.33 -4.81
N THR A 329 9.40 -3.55 -5.93
CA THR A 329 9.38 -2.64 -7.09
C THR A 329 8.47 -3.14 -8.22
N GLN A 330 7.84 -4.31 -8.08
CA GLN A 330 6.96 -4.86 -9.12
C GLN A 330 5.64 -4.07 -9.21
N LYS A 331 5.39 -3.51 -10.39
CA LYS A 331 4.20 -2.69 -10.70
C LYS A 331 3.52 -3.06 -12.02
N ALA A 332 4.27 -3.68 -12.93
CA ALA A 332 3.85 -3.93 -14.31
C ALA A 332 2.89 -5.11 -14.48
N GLY A 333 2.93 -6.09 -13.59
CA GLY A 333 2.08 -7.28 -13.67
C GLY A 333 1.22 -7.44 -12.43
N ARG A 334 0.89 -8.70 -12.11
CA ARG A 334 0.03 -9.10 -11.00
C ARG A 334 0.82 -9.68 -9.85
N ILE A 335 0.33 -9.41 -8.64
CA ILE A 335 0.90 -9.94 -7.40
C ILE A 335 -0.23 -10.51 -6.55
N PHE A 336 -0.01 -11.71 -6.04
CA PHE A 336 -0.84 -12.39 -5.06
C PHE A 336 0.03 -12.67 -3.83
N TYR A 337 -0.59 -12.74 -2.65
CA TYR A 337 0.14 -13.05 -1.43
C TYR A 337 -0.80 -13.64 -0.37
N THR A 338 -0.21 -14.36 0.58
CA THR A 338 -0.91 -14.96 1.72
C THR A 338 0.04 -15.08 2.92
N GLU A 339 -0.52 -15.26 4.10
CA GLU A 339 0.22 -15.51 5.34
C GLU A 339 -0.14 -16.94 5.83
N THR A 340 0.84 -17.71 6.31
CA THR A 340 0.60 -19.09 6.79
C THR A 340 0.17 -19.15 8.25
N HIS A 341 0.14 -18.03 8.99
CA HIS A 341 -0.37 -17.96 10.36
C HIS A 341 0.17 -19.05 11.31
N LYS A 342 1.45 -19.44 11.13
CA LYS A 342 2.14 -20.49 11.90
C LYS A 342 1.63 -21.92 11.70
N ASP A 343 1.22 -22.29 10.49
CA ASP A 343 0.95 -23.70 10.13
C ASP A 343 1.82 -24.24 8.98
N ASN A 344 2.74 -23.42 8.44
CA ASN A 344 3.57 -23.69 7.26
C ASN A 344 2.81 -23.94 5.94
N HIS A 345 1.48 -24.04 5.96
CA HIS A 345 0.66 -24.25 4.78
C HIS A 345 0.22 -22.92 4.20
N PHE A 346 0.41 -22.76 2.89
CA PHE A 346 -0.08 -21.58 2.19
C PHE A 346 -1.20 -21.95 1.21
N HIS A 347 -2.17 -21.05 1.09
CA HIS A 347 -3.22 -21.10 0.08
C HIS A 347 -3.32 -19.72 -0.58
N ILE A 348 -3.10 -19.68 -1.90
CA ILE A 348 -3.27 -18.49 -2.72
C ILE A 348 -4.43 -18.77 -3.69
N PRO A 349 -5.64 -18.24 -3.42
CA PRO A 349 -6.79 -18.44 -4.29
C PRO A 349 -6.85 -17.38 -5.40
N HIS A 350 -7.80 -17.58 -6.33
CA HIS A 350 -8.22 -16.57 -7.31
C HIS A 350 -7.10 -16.06 -8.25
N ILE A 351 -6.15 -16.93 -8.59
CA ILE A 351 -5.01 -16.59 -9.45
C ILE A 351 -5.45 -16.61 -10.92
N HIS A 352 -5.03 -15.61 -11.69
CA HIS A 352 -5.21 -15.61 -13.14
C HIS A 352 -4.28 -16.67 -13.76
N PRO A 353 -4.73 -17.51 -14.71
CA PRO A 353 -3.84 -18.48 -15.37
C PRO A 353 -2.61 -17.80 -15.97
N GLY A 354 -1.41 -18.35 -15.76
CA GLY A 354 -0.16 -17.69 -16.15
C GLY A 354 1.10 -18.37 -15.67
N ILE A 355 2.25 -17.71 -15.86
CA ILE A 355 3.55 -18.13 -15.32
C ILE A 355 3.87 -17.19 -14.17
N TYR A 356 4.22 -17.75 -13.02
CA TYR A 356 4.44 -17.00 -11.80
C TYR A 356 5.70 -17.43 -11.07
N HIS A 357 6.25 -16.50 -10.30
CA HIS A 357 7.44 -16.61 -9.48
C HIS A 357 7.03 -16.56 -8.01
N LEU A 358 7.38 -17.61 -7.26
CA LEU A 358 7.04 -17.75 -5.85
C LEU A 358 8.20 -17.30 -4.97
N TYR A 359 7.90 -16.45 -3.99
CA TYR A 359 8.82 -15.94 -3.00
C TYR A 359 8.22 -16.15 -1.60
N ALA A 360 9.08 -16.26 -0.58
CA ALA A 360 8.63 -16.28 0.80
C ALA A 360 9.64 -15.63 1.74
N TYR A 361 9.17 -15.10 2.86
CA TYR A 361 10.01 -14.74 4.01
C TYR A 361 9.28 -15.07 5.31
N ILE A 362 10.01 -15.15 6.42
CA ILE A 362 9.43 -15.51 7.72
C ILE A 362 9.29 -14.26 8.59
N LYS A 363 8.05 -13.90 8.94
CA LYS A 363 7.76 -12.82 9.89
C LYS A 363 7.97 -13.31 11.32
N GLY A 364 8.42 -12.43 12.22
CA GLY A 364 8.47 -12.73 13.65
C GLY A 364 9.73 -13.46 14.12
N THR A 365 10.78 -13.54 13.31
CA THR A 365 11.97 -14.37 13.60
C THR A 365 13.30 -13.62 13.44
N GLU A 366 14.42 -14.25 13.78
CA GLU A 366 15.77 -13.73 13.50
C GLU A 366 16.27 -13.98 12.05
N ILE A 367 15.44 -14.62 11.22
CA ILE A 367 15.78 -15.00 9.86
C ILE A 367 15.40 -13.84 8.94
N SER A 368 16.40 -13.11 8.47
CA SER A 368 16.26 -11.94 7.61
C SER A 368 16.50 -12.25 6.13
N GLU A 369 15.93 -13.34 5.63
CA GLU A 369 16.10 -13.79 4.25
C GLU A 369 14.79 -13.74 3.46
N ASP A 370 14.93 -13.38 2.19
CA ASP A 370 13.91 -13.57 1.15
C ASP A 370 14.27 -14.81 0.35
N PHE A 371 13.38 -15.79 0.32
CA PHE A 371 13.56 -17.05 -0.40
C PHE A 371 12.84 -16.99 -1.74
N TYR A 372 13.53 -17.30 -2.83
CA TYR A 372 12.90 -17.57 -4.13
C TYR A 372 12.69 -19.07 -4.27
N LEU A 373 11.42 -19.48 -4.41
CA LEU A 373 11.01 -20.88 -4.32
C LEU A 373 10.80 -21.53 -5.69
N GLY A 374 10.71 -20.74 -6.77
CA GLY A 374 10.63 -21.28 -8.12
C GLY A 374 9.73 -20.50 -9.07
N SER A 375 9.60 -21.05 -10.28
CA SER A 375 8.68 -20.57 -11.31
C SER A 375 7.67 -21.66 -11.64
N PHE A 376 6.39 -21.31 -11.66
CA PHE A 376 5.27 -22.25 -11.80
C PHE A 376 4.35 -21.78 -12.91
N LYS A 377 3.99 -22.70 -13.82
CA LYS A 377 2.99 -22.45 -14.86
C LYS A 377 1.63 -22.95 -14.36
N LEU A 378 0.74 -22.02 -14.05
CA LEU A 378 -0.56 -22.31 -13.46
C LEU A 378 -1.64 -22.24 -14.55
N THR A 379 -2.15 -23.41 -14.95
CA THR A 379 -3.28 -23.54 -15.90
C THR A 379 -4.48 -24.28 -15.31
N LYS A 380 -4.35 -24.76 -14.07
CA LYS A 380 -5.33 -25.44 -13.23
C LYS A 380 -4.90 -25.24 -11.77
N ASN A 381 -5.75 -25.63 -10.82
CA ASN A 381 -5.35 -25.69 -9.42
C ASN A 381 -4.14 -26.63 -9.27
N GLU A 382 -3.16 -26.18 -8.49
CA GLU A 382 -1.90 -26.90 -8.30
C GLU A 382 -1.54 -26.95 -6.82
N ASP A 383 -1.12 -28.12 -6.37
CA ASP A 383 -0.56 -28.33 -5.04
C ASP A 383 0.93 -28.67 -5.20
N LEU A 384 1.80 -27.82 -4.66
CA LEU A 384 3.25 -28.00 -4.73
C LEU A 384 3.76 -29.05 -3.74
N GLY A 385 2.91 -29.55 -2.84
CA GLY A 385 3.33 -30.40 -1.74
C GLY A 385 4.29 -29.66 -0.81
N GLN A 386 5.21 -30.40 -0.20
CA GLN A 386 6.23 -29.84 0.68
C GLN A 386 7.42 -29.27 -0.11
N LEU A 387 7.79 -28.03 0.19
CA LEU A 387 8.97 -27.34 -0.33
C LEU A 387 9.99 -27.19 0.80
N ASP A 388 11.11 -27.90 0.69
CA ASP A 388 12.23 -27.78 1.62
C ASP A 388 13.11 -26.57 1.28
N ILE A 389 13.25 -25.66 2.25
CA ILE A 389 14.00 -24.41 2.11
C ILE A 389 15.31 -24.56 2.89
N PRO A 390 16.46 -24.68 2.22
CA PRO A 390 17.73 -24.81 2.90
C PRO A 390 18.10 -23.50 3.60
N TYR A 391 18.34 -23.57 4.91
CA TYR A 391 18.85 -22.44 5.68
C TYR A 391 19.79 -22.91 6.79
N GLN A 392 20.96 -22.27 6.88
CA GLN A 392 21.91 -22.55 7.93
C GLN A 392 21.83 -21.47 9.01
N MET A 393 21.27 -21.83 10.17
CA MET A 393 21.25 -20.96 11.33
C MET A 393 22.67 -20.62 11.77
N LYS A 394 22.94 -19.32 11.94
CA LYS A 394 24.13 -18.82 12.64
C LYS A 394 23.82 -18.77 14.14
N LYS A 395 24.85 -18.89 14.97
CA LYS A 395 24.68 -18.83 16.43
C LYS A 395 24.44 -17.38 16.85
N LEU A 396 23.21 -17.08 17.26
CA LEU A 396 22.80 -15.77 17.76
C LEU A 396 23.48 -15.46 19.10
N ILE A 397 24.08 -14.27 19.21
CA ILE A 397 24.60 -13.73 20.47
C ILE A 397 23.53 -12.87 21.15
N TRP A 398 22.96 -11.91 20.41
CA TRP A 398 21.84 -11.09 20.86
C TRP A 398 21.08 -10.53 19.66
N LYS A 399 19.82 -10.14 19.89
CA LYS A 399 19.01 -9.36 18.96
C LYS A 399 18.18 -8.31 19.69
N ILE A 400 17.78 -7.28 18.95
CA ILE A 400 16.76 -6.30 19.33
C ILE A 400 15.68 -6.37 18.27
N GLY A 401 14.43 -6.62 18.69
CA GLY A 401 13.31 -6.84 17.79
C GLY A 401 13.33 -8.21 17.09
N TYR A 402 12.63 -8.29 15.96
CA TYR A 402 12.51 -9.48 15.11
C TYR A 402 12.22 -9.06 13.67
N PHE A 403 12.62 -9.88 12.70
CA PHE A 403 12.42 -9.60 11.28
C PHE A 403 10.94 -9.66 10.90
N SER A 404 10.47 -8.57 10.30
CA SER A 404 9.11 -8.42 9.78
C SER A 404 9.06 -7.55 8.52
N LYS A 405 10.19 -6.93 8.13
CA LYS A 405 10.27 -5.83 7.15
C LYS A 405 9.47 -4.59 7.54
N THR A 406 9.01 -4.52 8.78
CA THR A 406 8.24 -3.41 9.35
C THR A 406 8.83 -3.00 10.69
N THR A 407 8.35 -1.92 11.28
CA THR A 407 8.80 -1.48 12.59
C THR A 407 8.03 -2.10 13.75
N GLU A 408 7.15 -3.08 13.50
CA GLU A 408 6.30 -3.75 14.48
C GLU A 408 7.00 -4.07 15.83
N PRO A 409 8.27 -4.53 15.88
CA PRO A 409 8.91 -4.88 17.16
C PRO A 409 9.24 -3.69 18.09
N PHE A 410 9.06 -2.45 17.64
CA PHE A 410 9.61 -1.27 18.32
C PHE A 410 8.56 -0.28 18.80
N LYS A 411 8.92 0.51 19.81
CA LYS A 411 8.01 1.46 20.45
C LYS A 411 7.45 2.48 19.46
N PHE A 412 6.16 2.75 19.60
CA PHE A 412 5.27 3.55 18.75
C PHE A 412 4.83 2.93 17.42
N SER A 413 5.30 1.72 17.07
CA SER A 413 4.88 1.04 15.83
C SER A 413 3.39 0.64 15.81
N ASP A 414 2.83 0.43 17.00
CA ASP A 414 1.45 -0.01 17.25
C ASP A 414 0.45 1.15 17.30
N GLN A 415 0.93 2.39 17.21
CA GLN A 415 0.09 3.57 17.33
C GLN A 415 -0.67 3.86 16.03
N LEU A 416 -1.82 4.53 16.16
CA LEU A 416 -2.47 5.10 14.97
C LEU A 416 -1.55 6.10 14.31
N ARG A 417 -1.36 5.92 13.00
CA ARG A 417 -0.55 6.79 12.15
C ARG A 417 -0.83 8.26 12.41
N ASN A 418 0.22 9.03 12.72
CA ASN A 418 0.14 10.47 12.95
C ASN A 418 1.51 11.12 12.79
N TYR A 419 1.52 12.40 12.40
CA TYR A 419 2.72 13.22 12.28
C TYR A 419 3.57 13.27 13.56
N ILE A 420 2.94 13.21 14.74
CA ILE A 420 3.58 13.49 16.03
C ILE A 420 4.62 12.45 16.45
N TRP A 421 4.50 11.19 16.02
CA TRP A 421 5.31 10.09 16.57
C TRP A 421 6.80 10.26 16.33
N LYS A 422 7.21 10.80 15.17
CA LYS A 422 8.61 11.09 14.86
C LYS A 422 9.18 12.27 15.67
N GLU A 423 8.33 13.10 16.28
CA GLU A 423 8.74 14.22 17.13
C GLU A 423 8.89 13.79 18.61
N LEU A 424 8.39 12.61 18.97
CA LEU A 424 8.40 12.09 20.35
C LEU A 424 9.51 11.05 20.60
N VAL A 425 10.29 10.69 19.58
CA VAL A 425 11.44 9.78 19.73
C VAL A 425 12.63 10.52 20.36
N PRO A 426 13.47 9.84 21.16
CA PRO A 426 14.63 10.48 21.77
C PRO A 426 15.71 10.81 20.73
N ASN A 427 16.31 11.99 20.85
CA ASN A 427 17.44 12.40 19.99
C ASN A 427 18.65 11.46 20.16
N SER A 428 18.92 11.05 21.40
CA SER A 428 19.96 10.07 21.72
C SER A 428 19.39 8.96 22.58
N LEU A 429 19.81 7.73 22.31
CA LEU A 429 19.35 6.53 22.99
C LEU A 429 20.56 5.65 23.31
N THR A 430 20.58 5.03 24.47
CA THR A 430 21.51 3.94 24.77
C THR A 430 20.69 2.74 25.19
N TYR A 431 20.84 1.64 24.47
CA TYR A 431 20.25 0.36 24.78
C TYR A 431 21.32 -0.60 25.28
N HIS A 432 21.10 -1.19 26.45
CA HIS A 432 21.96 -2.19 27.04
C HIS A 432 21.42 -3.59 26.72
N VAL A 433 22.23 -4.43 26.06
CA VAL A 433 21.83 -5.79 25.72
C VAL A 433 21.46 -6.57 26.99
N GLY A 434 20.25 -7.17 26.98
CA GLY A 434 19.68 -7.88 28.12
C GLY A 434 18.86 -7.02 29.08
N SER A 435 18.71 -5.71 28.82
CA SER A 435 17.84 -4.82 29.57
C SER A 435 16.38 -4.85 29.08
N SER A 436 15.51 -4.10 29.75
CA SER A 436 14.12 -3.81 29.34
C SER A 436 13.96 -2.41 28.76
N GLU A 437 15.04 -1.78 28.29
CA GLU A 437 14.98 -0.44 27.69
C GLU A 437 14.25 -0.48 26.35
N ASP A 438 13.52 0.60 26.02
CA ASP A 438 12.82 0.68 24.74
C ASP A 438 13.78 0.99 23.60
N TRP A 439 13.61 0.29 22.47
CA TRP A 439 14.06 0.76 21.17
C TRP A 439 12.85 1.29 20.39
N TYR A 440 12.99 2.45 19.76
CA TYR A 440 11.89 3.14 19.10
C TYR A 440 11.87 2.82 17.60
N TYR A 441 10.70 2.92 16.99
CA TYR A 441 10.48 2.57 15.59
C TYR A 441 11.34 3.38 14.60
N LEU A 442 11.70 4.61 14.97
CA LEU A 442 12.36 5.59 14.10
C LEU A 442 13.42 6.40 14.85
N GLN A 443 14.64 6.49 14.29
CA GLN A 443 15.68 7.42 14.71
C GLN A 443 15.63 8.69 13.85
N ASN A 444 15.88 9.85 14.48
CA ASN A 444 16.01 11.15 13.84
C ASN A 444 17.49 11.58 13.68
N ASP A 445 17.71 12.74 13.08
CA ASP A 445 19.02 13.31 12.74
C ASP A 445 19.67 14.13 13.87
N HIS A 446 19.12 14.11 15.09
CA HIS A 446 19.52 15.02 16.16
C HIS A 446 20.54 14.46 17.16
N GLY A 447 20.89 13.18 17.08
CA GLY A 447 21.82 12.55 18.01
C GLY A 447 22.22 11.13 17.62
N LYS A 448 22.74 10.39 18.60
CA LYS A 448 23.28 9.03 18.40
C LYS A 448 22.44 8.01 19.13
N TRP A 449 22.15 6.91 18.46
CA TRP A 449 21.56 5.73 19.09
C TRP A 449 22.65 4.67 19.26
N GLN A 450 22.75 4.11 20.46
CA GLN A 450 23.86 3.26 20.86
C GLN A 450 23.36 1.92 21.37
N ILE A 451 24.08 0.84 21.02
CA ILE A 451 23.89 -0.49 21.62
C ILE A 451 25.15 -0.83 22.43
N LYS A 452 24.98 -1.09 23.72
CA LYS A 452 26.06 -1.52 24.62
C LYS A 452 25.95 -3.01 24.92
N PHE A 453 27.04 -3.75 24.74
CA PHE A 453 27.07 -5.19 24.99
C PHE A 453 28.44 -5.68 25.46
N SER A 454 28.44 -6.72 26.29
CA SER A 454 29.67 -7.37 26.74
C SER A 454 30.28 -8.24 25.64
N LYS A 455 31.60 -8.42 25.68
CA LYS A 455 32.28 -9.38 24.80
C LYS A 455 31.70 -10.79 24.96
N PRO A 456 31.39 -11.50 23.86
CA PRO A 456 30.93 -12.89 23.95
C PRO A 456 31.96 -13.81 24.61
N GLU A 457 31.51 -14.73 25.47
CA GLU A 457 32.40 -15.63 26.24
C GLU A 457 33.22 -16.59 25.34
N LYS A 458 32.61 -17.05 24.24
CA LYS A 458 33.29 -17.88 23.23
C LYS A 458 33.54 -17.02 21.99
N LEU A 459 34.82 -16.80 21.68
CA LEU A 459 35.24 -16.01 20.53
C LEU A 459 35.32 -16.91 19.30
N ASN A 460 34.33 -16.79 18.42
CA ASN A 460 34.58 -17.06 17.01
C ASN A 460 35.56 -15.99 16.48
N LYS A 461 36.31 -16.27 15.42
CA LYS A 461 37.24 -15.28 14.83
C LYS A 461 36.49 -14.06 14.30
N LYS A 462 35.28 -14.29 13.81
CA LYS A 462 34.42 -13.28 13.17
C LYS A 462 32.99 -13.37 13.68
N PHE A 463 32.37 -12.21 13.74
CA PHE A 463 30.96 -12.03 14.05
C PHE A 463 30.28 -11.26 12.91
N LEU A 464 28.96 -11.36 12.85
CA LEU A 464 28.13 -10.64 11.90
C LEU A 464 27.16 -9.74 12.66
N LEU A 465 27.23 -8.45 12.36
CA LEU A 465 26.20 -7.48 12.73
C LEU A 465 25.25 -7.31 11.53
N THR A 466 24.00 -7.72 11.72
CA THR A 466 22.93 -7.52 10.74
C THR A 466 21.98 -6.42 11.24
N ILE A 467 21.73 -5.44 10.39
CA ILE A 467 20.81 -4.33 10.66
C ILE A 467 19.74 -4.37 9.57
N CYS A 468 18.53 -4.75 9.95
CA CYS A 468 17.34 -4.69 9.12
C CYS A 468 16.62 -3.36 9.39
N LEU A 469 16.43 -2.57 8.34
CA LEU A 469 15.70 -1.32 8.36
C LEU A 469 14.36 -1.53 7.65
N ALA A 470 13.29 -0.96 8.21
CA ALA A 470 11.97 -0.92 7.59
C ALA A 470 11.81 0.25 6.62
N GLY A 471 12.71 1.23 6.63
CA GLY A 471 12.63 2.42 5.78
C GLY A 471 13.75 3.42 6.04
N ALA A 472 14.01 4.28 5.05
CA ALA A 472 14.95 5.39 5.15
C ALA A 472 14.39 6.61 4.42
N THR A 473 14.07 7.66 5.20
CA THR A 473 13.42 8.87 4.68
C THR A 473 14.30 10.08 4.89
N GLN A 474 14.53 10.86 3.84
CA GLN A 474 15.21 12.14 4.00
C GLN A 474 14.25 13.16 4.64
N LYS A 475 14.78 14.09 5.43
CA LYS A 475 13.95 15.05 6.18
C LYS A 475 13.20 16.04 5.30
N GLN A 476 13.90 16.65 4.34
CA GLN A 476 13.34 17.64 3.41
C GLN A 476 13.04 16.98 2.07
N MET A 477 11.83 17.14 1.51
CA MET A 477 11.49 16.45 0.26
C MET A 477 12.28 16.91 -0.96
N GLU A 478 12.80 18.14 -0.96
CA GLU A 478 13.58 18.69 -2.06
C GLU A 478 14.81 19.48 -1.53
N PRO A 479 15.98 19.35 -2.17
CA PRO A 479 16.30 18.41 -3.24
C PRO A 479 16.34 16.95 -2.72
N ALA A 480 16.04 15.98 -3.58
CA ALA A 480 16.16 14.56 -3.25
C ALA A 480 17.62 14.08 -3.23
N THR A 481 18.28 14.19 -2.07
CA THR A 481 19.69 13.79 -1.86
C THR A 481 19.84 12.42 -1.20
N GLY A 482 18.75 11.81 -0.74
CA GLY A 482 18.78 10.54 -0.02
C GLY A 482 19.13 10.70 1.46
N VAL A 483 19.49 9.59 2.10
CA VAL A 483 19.82 9.49 3.53
C VAL A 483 21.18 8.85 3.70
N GLN A 484 22.00 9.41 4.57
CA GLN A 484 23.25 8.83 5.04
C GLN A 484 23.03 8.17 6.39
N PHE A 485 23.59 6.97 6.56
CA PHE A 485 23.55 6.20 7.79
C PHE A 485 24.94 5.69 8.13
N PHE A 486 25.39 5.96 9.36
CA PHE A 486 26.74 5.69 9.81
C PHE A 486 26.70 4.66 10.94
N VAL A 487 27.50 3.62 10.82
CA VAL A 487 27.65 2.58 11.82
C VAL A 487 29.09 2.57 12.31
N SER A 488 29.28 2.75 13.62
CA SER A 488 30.60 2.72 14.26
C SER A 488 30.65 1.68 15.38
N LEU A 489 31.84 1.15 15.65
CA LEU A 489 32.12 0.25 16.78
C LEU A 489 33.23 0.87 17.63
N ASN A 490 32.98 1.04 18.92
CA ASN A 490 33.96 1.56 19.89
C ASN A 490 34.60 2.89 19.44
N GLY A 491 33.79 3.78 18.84
CA GLY A 491 34.25 5.07 18.31
C GLY A 491 34.92 5.03 16.93
N HIS A 492 35.07 3.85 16.32
CA HIS A 492 35.64 3.69 14.97
C HIS A 492 34.54 3.44 13.95
N LEU A 493 34.49 4.26 12.89
CA LEU A 493 33.53 4.09 11.80
C LEU A 493 33.77 2.74 11.10
N LEU A 494 32.77 1.86 11.11
CA LEU A 494 32.78 0.61 10.36
C LEU A 494 32.33 0.85 8.92
N LYS A 495 31.19 1.54 8.74
CA LYS A 495 30.61 1.75 7.41
C LYS A 495 29.69 2.96 7.38
N LYS A 496 29.70 3.62 6.22
CA LYS A 496 28.71 4.59 5.79
C LYS A 496 27.83 3.95 4.71
N TYR A 497 26.52 4.07 4.86
CA TYR A 497 25.51 3.66 3.89
C TYR A 497 24.78 4.87 3.34
N SER A 498 24.31 4.76 2.10
CA SER A 498 23.47 5.76 1.44
C SER A 498 22.19 5.11 0.94
N PHE A 499 21.06 5.71 1.23
CA PHE A 499 19.74 5.25 0.80
C PHE A 499 19.04 6.31 -0.03
N GLU A 500 18.21 5.87 -0.97
CA GLU A 500 17.25 6.75 -1.63
C GLU A 500 16.22 7.27 -0.62
N ASN A 501 15.64 8.43 -0.88
CA ASN A 501 14.55 8.94 -0.07
C ASN A 501 13.26 8.15 -0.35
N ASP A 502 12.86 7.29 0.58
CA ASP A 502 11.65 6.49 0.47
C ASP A 502 10.36 7.29 0.79
N ARG A 503 10.51 8.49 1.37
CA ARG A 503 9.44 9.45 1.70
C ARG A 503 8.38 8.88 2.67
N SER A 504 8.67 7.82 3.42
CA SER A 504 7.68 7.13 4.24
C SER A 504 7.44 7.83 5.59
N ALA A 505 8.51 8.25 6.29
CA ALA A 505 8.43 9.01 7.54
C ALA A 505 7.82 10.42 7.34
N TYR A 506 8.10 11.04 6.19
CA TYR A 506 7.47 12.30 5.77
C TYR A 506 5.95 12.16 5.71
N ARG A 507 5.47 11.01 5.21
CA ARG A 507 4.06 10.63 5.18
C ARG A 507 3.58 9.97 6.47
N SER A 508 4.30 10.21 7.57
CA SER A 508 3.96 9.81 8.93
C SER A 508 3.75 8.30 9.11
N THR A 509 4.38 7.46 8.28
CA THR A 509 4.32 6.00 8.49
C THR A 509 4.86 5.67 9.88
N VAL A 510 4.23 4.68 10.54
CA VAL A 510 4.72 4.06 11.78
C VAL A 510 4.97 2.58 11.59
N THR A 511 4.97 2.10 10.34
CA THR A 511 5.02 0.67 10.02
C THR A 511 6.16 0.35 9.07
N ASN A 512 6.12 0.81 7.81
CA ASN A 512 7.22 0.57 6.87
C ASN A 512 7.33 1.63 5.77
N GLY A 513 8.50 1.59 5.15
CA GLY A 513 8.84 2.10 3.85
C GLY A 513 9.63 1.05 3.08
N LYS A 514 10.68 1.46 2.35
CA LYS A 514 11.54 0.51 1.61
C LYS A 514 12.48 -0.21 2.58
N SER A 515 12.34 -1.53 2.70
CA SER A 515 13.18 -2.31 3.62
C SER A 515 14.62 -2.45 3.11
N HIS A 516 15.58 -2.48 4.03
CA HIS A 516 17.00 -2.70 3.74
C HIS A 516 17.61 -3.73 4.70
N LYS A 517 18.51 -4.57 4.21
CA LYS A 517 19.36 -5.44 5.05
C LYS A 517 20.82 -5.00 4.91
N LEU A 518 21.46 -4.70 6.03
CA LEU A 518 22.87 -4.32 6.10
C LEU A 518 23.62 -5.38 6.89
N GLU A 519 24.81 -5.75 6.42
CA GLU A 519 25.64 -6.78 7.04
C GLU A 519 27.08 -6.28 7.18
N LEU A 520 27.63 -6.42 8.38
CA LEU A 520 28.98 -6.02 8.73
C LEU A 520 29.68 -7.16 9.46
N VAL A 521 30.79 -7.63 8.87
CA VAL A 521 31.66 -8.61 9.53
C VAL A 521 32.58 -7.87 10.50
N ILE A 522 32.59 -8.32 11.75
CA ILE A 522 33.38 -7.75 12.84
C ILE A 522 34.38 -8.79 13.32
N ASP A 523 35.67 -8.50 13.20
CA ASP A 523 36.71 -9.37 13.74
C ASP A 523 36.71 -9.31 15.28
N ALA A 524 36.88 -10.46 15.91
CA ALA A 524 36.95 -10.59 17.37
C ALA A 524 38.02 -9.71 18.03
N ALA A 525 39.06 -9.34 17.26
CA ALA A 525 40.12 -8.44 17.69
C ALA A 525 39.66 -6.97 17.85
N GLN A 526 38.56 -6.57 17.19
CA GLN A 526 37.97 -5.23 17.31
C GLN A 526 37.12 -5.09 18.58
N LEU A 527 36.76 -6.21 19.22
CA LEU A 527 35.93 -6.23 20.42
C LEU A 527 36.76 -6.06 21.70
N THR A 528 36.35 -5.11 22.54
CA THR A 528 36.83 -4.94 23.92
C THR A 528 35.90 -5.65 24.91
N ASN A 529 36.13 -5.51 26.23
CA ASN A 529 35.27 -6.12 27.24
C ASN A 529 33.82 -5.59 27.20
N ILE A 530 33.66 -4.28 26.96
CA ILE A 530 32.36 -3.62 26.79
C ILE A 530 32.38 -2.86 25.48
N ASN A 531 31.49 -3.24 24.58
CA ASN A 531 31.45 -2.72 23.22
C ASN A 531 30.27 -1.76 23.06
N VAL A 532 30.46 -0.76 22.22
CA VAL A 532 29.41 0.20 21.83
C VAL A 532 29.30 0.22 20.32
N ILE A 533 28.12 -0.10 19.79
CA ILE A 533 27.78 0.17 18.40
C ILE A 533 27.02 1.50 18.37
N ASP A 534 27.48 2.45 17.55
CA ASP A 534 26.84 3.75 17.36
C ASP A 534 26.17 3.83 16.00
N PHE A 535 24.95 4.39 15.99
CA PHE A 535 24.17 4.72 14.80
C PHE A 535 23.93 6.23 14.73
N GLU A 536 24.27 6.81 13.58
CA GLU A 536 24.03 8.23 13.26
C GLU A 536 23.40 8.35 11.86
N THR A 537 22.58 9.37 11.65
CA THR A 537 21.94 9.63 10.35
C THR A 537 21.70 11.11 10.12
N ASP A 538 21.56 11.52 8.86
CA ASP A 538 21.14 12.87 8.44
C ASP A 538 19.65 12.93 8.02
N GLY A 539 18.89 11.86 8.28
CA GLY A 539 17.47 11.75 7.98
C GLY A 539 16.72 10.97 9.04
N TYR A 540 15.73 10.19 8.59
CA TYR A 540 14.95 9.30 9.44
C TYR A 540 15.21 7.85 9.06
N ILE A 541 15.56 7.02 10.04
CA ILE A 541 15.82 5.59 9.88
C ILE A 541 14.75 4.82 10.64
N LEU A 542 13.98 3.99 9.93
CA LEU A 542 13.00 3.09 10.53
C LEU A 542 13.64 1.72 10.75
N TYR A 543 13.56 1.19 11.96
CA TYR A 543 14.20 -0.08 12.32
C TYR A 543 13.23 -1.27 12.18
N ASP A 544 13.73 -2.44 11.79
CA ASP A 544 12.98 -3.72 11.81
C ASP A 544 13.62 -4.71 12.79
N MET A 545 14.92 -4.97 12.64
CA MET A 545 15.66 -5.85 13.55
C MET A 545 17.13 -5.48 13.57
N ILE A 546 17.78 -5.65 14.72
CA ILE A 546 19.24 -5.59 14.82
C ILE A 546 19.70 -6.88 15.50
N LYS A 547 20.63 -7.61 14.89
CA LYS A 547 21.16 -8.84 15.49
C LYS A 547 22.67 -8.93 15.36
N PHE A 548 23.25 -9.65 16.32
CA PHE A 548 24.67 -9.98 16.34
C PHE A 548 24.82 -11.48 16.50
N GLU A 549 25.53 -12.11 15.58
CA GLU A 549 25.68 -13.56 15.50
C GLU A 549 27.12 -13.97 15.18
N GLU A 550 27.47 -15.22 15.45
CA GLU A 550 28.76 -15.77 15.03
C GLU A 550 28.78 -15.96 13.51
N GLU A 551 29.87 -15.55 12.86
CA GLU A 551 30.04 -15.78 11.42
C GLU A 551 30.49 -17.23 11.18
N ASN A 552 29.96 -17.88 10.12
CA ASN A 552 30.38 -19.24 9.79
C ASN A 552 31.84 -19.19 9.29
N ASN A 553 32.65 -20.17 9.70
CA ASN A 553 34.07 -20.23 9.34
C ASN A 553 34.32 -20.50 7.86
#